data_AF-A0A072PN28-F1
#
_entry.id   AF-A0A072PN28-F1
#
_cell.length_a   1.000
_cell.length_b   1.000
_cell.length_c   1.000
_cell.angle_alpha   90.00
_cell.angle_beta   90.00
_cell.angle_gamma   90.00
#
_symmetry.space_group_name_H-M   'P 1'
#
loop_
_entity.id
_entity.type
_entity.pdbx_description
1 polymer ?
#
loop_
_entity_poly.entity_id
_entity_poly.type
_entity_poly.pdbx_seq_one_letter_code
_entity_poly.pdbx_strand_id
1 'polypeptide(L)'
;MIFGCLGAAYGTAKSGIGIAGVGTYRPDLIMKSLIPVVMSGIIAVYALVIAVLIAGDMGPPPQNYSLFTGFMHLASGLSVGLAGLAAGYAIGIVGDMGVRSYMQQSRIFVGMVLILIFGEVLGLYGLIVGLILHSKS
;
A
#
# COMPACT_ATOMS: atom_id res chain seq x y z
N MET A 1 -6.30 7.27 -5.74
CA MET A 1 -6.81 7.23 -4.35
C MET A 1 -7.64 5.97 -4.05
N ILE A 2 -8.82 5.77 -4.65
CA ILE A 2 -9.76 4.69 -4.27
C ILE A 2 -9.08 3.32 -4.14
N PHE A 3 -8.38 2.86 -5.17
CA PHE A 3 -7.73 1.54 -5.16
C PHE A 3 -6.59 1.43 -4.13
N GLY A 4 -5.79 2.49 -3.94
CA GLY A 4 -4.73 2.51 -2.94
C GLY A 4 -5.28 2.46 -1.51
N CYS A 5 -6.36 3.21 -1.24
CA CYS A 5 -7.05 3.15 0.05
C CYS A 5 -7.72 1.80 0.29
N LEU A 6 -8.26 1.16 -0.75
CA LEU A 6 -8.84 -0.18 -0.65
C LEU A 6 -7.78 -1.21 -0.26
N GLY A 7 -6.61 -1.18 -0.91
CA GLY A 7 -5.46 -2.01 -0.55
C GLY A 7 -5.00 -1.78 0.89
N ALA A 8 -4.83 -0.52 1.28
CA ALA A 8 -4.41 -0.13 2.63
C ALA A 8 -5.42 -0.56 3.71
N ALA A 9 -6.72 -0.42 3.43
CA ALA A 9 -7.79 -0.84 4.33
C ALA A 9 -7.83 -2.36 4.48
N TYR A 10 -7.73 -3.10 3.36
CA TYR A 10 -7.72 -4.56 3.39
C TYR A 10 -6.53 -5.12 4.16
N GLY A 11 -5.31 -4.63 3.89
CA GLY A 11 -4.11 -5.09 4.57
C GLY A 11 -4.13 -4.79 6.08
N THR A 12 -4.65 -3.62 6.46
CA THR A 12 -4.86 -3.23 7.86
C THR A 12 -5.89 -4.11 8.54
N ALA A 13 -7.05 -4.33 7.90
CA ALA A 13 -8.13 -5.13 8.47
C ALA A 13 -7.69 -6.59 8.71
N LYS A 14 -7.05 -7.22 7.71
CA LYS A 14 -6.57 -8.61 7.83
C LYS A 14 -5.48 -8.77 8.87
N SER A 15 -4.50 -7.87 8.88
CA SER A 15 -3.44 -7.88 9.90
C SER A 15 -3.99 -7.64 11.30
N GLY A 16 -4.97 -6.72 11.43
CA GLY A 16 -5.62 -6.40 12.71
C GLY A 16 -6.36 -7.59 13.32
N ILE A 17 -7.03 -8.41 12.50
CA ILE A 17 -7.69 -9.65 12.96
C ILE A 17 -6.65 -10.63 13.54
N GLY A 18 -5.50 -10.78 12.88
CA GLY A 18 -4.39 -11.62 13.37
C GLY A 18 -3.81 -11.11 14.69
N ILE A 19 -3.57 -9.81 14.81
CA ILE A 19 -3.02 -9.17 16.01
C ILE A 19 -3.98 -9.28 17.19
N ALA A 20 -5.26 -8.98 16.99
CA ALA A 20 -6.28 -9.09 18.04
C ALA A 20 -6.43 -10.54 18.52
N GLY A 21 -6.35 -11.51 17.61
CA GLY A 21 -6.40 -12.93 17.94
C GLY A 21 -5.21 -13.41 18.77
N VAL A 22 -4.01 -12.86 18.56
CA VAL A 22 -2.82 -13.17 19.37
C VAL A 22 -2.80 -12.39 20.69
N GLY A 23 -3.37 -11.19 20.71
CA GLY A 23 -3.39 -10.31 21.88
C GLY A 23 -4.12 -10.88 23.09
N THR A 24 -5.09 -11.79 22.90
CA THR A 24 -5.77 -12.49 24.00
C THR A 24 -4.89 -13.53 24.70
N TYR A 25 -3.88 -14.06 24.02
CA TYR A 25 -2.97 -15.08 24.57
C TYR A 25 -1.63 -14.49 25.01
N ARG A 26 -1.03 -13.60 24.19
CA ARG A 26 0.28 -12.99 24.44
C ARG A 26 0.26 -11.50 24.11
N PRO A 27 -0.18 -10.64 25.05
CA PRO A 27 -0.29 -9.20 24.81
C PRO A 27 1.06 -8.52 24.56
N ASP A 28 2.15 -9.08 25.09
CA ASP A 28 3.52 -8.55 24.89
C ASP A 28 3.96 -8.51 23.42
N LEU A 29 3.34 -9.35 22.57
CA LEU A 29 3.67 -9.45 21.14
C LEU A 29 2.93 -8.43 20.27
N ILE A 30 1.92 -7.72 20.82
CA ILE A 30 1.09 -6.78 20.05
C ILE A 30 1.94 -5.65 19.47
N MET A 31 2.77 -5.00 20.28
CA MET A 31 3.58 -3.85 19.83
C MET A 31 4.53 -4.20 18.69
N LYS A 32 5.14 -5.39 18.72
CA LYS A 32 6.04 -5.85 17.64
C LYS A 32 5.28 -6.23 16.38
N SER A 33 4.01 -6.61 16.51
CA SER A 33 3.17 -7.08 15.42
C SER A 33 2.44 -5.95 14.67
N LEU A 34 2.69 -4.68 15.01
CA LEU A 34 2.10 -3.52 14.32
C LEU A 34 2.76 -3.18 12.96
N ILE A 35 3.91 -3.77 12.65
CA ILE A 35 4.65 -3.50 11.41
C ILE A 35 3.80 -3.71 10.13
N PRO A 36 3.06 -4.83 9.95
CA PRO A 36 2.19 -5.03 8.78
C PRO A 36 1.12 -3.93 8.63
N VAL A 37 0.60 -3.40 9.75
CA VAL A 37 -0.42 -2.34 9.74
C VAL A 37 0.18 -1.04 9.22
N VAL A 38 1.37 -0.68 9.70
CA VAL A 38 2.09 0.52 9.24
C VAL A 38 2.44 0.40 7.76
N MET A 39 2.96 -0.76 7.32
CA MET A 39 3.30 -1.00 5.91
C MET A 39 2.08 -0.93 4.99
N SER A 40 0.93 -1.45 5.42
CA SER A 40 -0.32 -1.29 4.69
C SER A 40 -0.77 0.17 4.60
N GLY A 41 -0.54 0.96 5.65
CA GLY A 41 -0.88 2.40 5.68
C GLY A 41 -0.06 3.24 4.69
N ILE A 42 1.21 2.89 4.46
CA ILE A 42 2.10 3.63 3.55
C ILE A 42 1.60 3.57 2.09
N ILE A 43 0.91 2.49 1.68
CA ILE A 43 0.32 2.36 0.33
C ILE A 43 -0.66 3.49 0.02
N ALA A 44 -1.44 3.93 1.01
CA ALA A 44 -2.38 5.05 0.83
C ALA A 44 -1.64 6.37 0.55
N VAL A 45 -0.45 6.54 1.13
CA VAL A 45 0.39 7.72 0.89
C VAL A 45 0.87 7.77 -0.55
N TYR A 46 1.25 6.62 -1.15
CA TYR A 46 1.64 6.56 -2.56
C TYR A 46 0.51 7.01 -3.49
N ALA A 47 -0.71 6.56 -3.24
CA ALA A 47 -1.88 6.98 -4.01
C ALA A 47 -2.24 8.45 -3.80
N LEU A 48 -1.95 9.00 -2.61
CA LEU A 48 -2.16 10.41 -2.29
C LEU A 48 -1.16 11.30 -3.05
N VAL A 49 0.12 10.94 -3.07
CA VAL A 49 1.16 11.71 -3.77
C VAL A 49 0.81 11.91 -5.24
N ILE A 50 0.43 10.85 -5.96
CA ILE A 50 0.02 10.98 -7.37
C ILE A 50 -1.26 11.80 -7.54
N ALA A 51 -2.22 11.66 -6.62
CA ALA A 51 -3.45 12.45 -6.71
C ALA A 51 -3.20 13.96 -6.54
N VAL A 52 -2.29 14.34 -5.63
CA VAL A 52 -1.90 15.74 -5.42
C VAL A 52 -1.14 16.29 -6.63
N LEU A 53 -0.24 15.49 -7.23
CA LEU A 53 0.49 15.88 -8.44
C LEU A 53 -0.45 16.11 -9.63
N ILE A 54 -1.37 15.18 -9.88
CA ILE A 54 -2.39 15.34 -10.94
C ILE A 54 -3.27 16.57 -10.68
N ALA A 55 -3.67 16.81 -9.42
CA ALA A 55 -4.48 17.97 -9.06
C ALA A 55 -3.73 19.31 -9.26
N GLY A 56 -2.41 19.33 -9.04
CA GLY A 56 -1.58 20.52 -9.26
C GLY A 56 -1.47 20.94 -10.72
N ASP A 57 -1.50 19.97 -11.64
CA ASP A 57 -1.40 20.21 -13.08
C ASP A 57 -2.74 20.59 -13.75
N MET A 58 -3.86 20.38 -13.07
CA MET A 58 -5.18 20.74 -13.58
C MET A 58 -5.49 22.22 -13.32
N GLY A 59 -5.42 23.05 -14.37
CA GLY A 59 -5.83 24.46 -14.33
C GLY A 59 -7.19 24.73 -14.98
N PRO A 60 -7.91 25.80 -14.59
CA PRO A 60 -9.14 26.22 -15.25
C PRO A 60 -8.88 26.72 -16.69
N PRO A 61 -9.87 26.64 -17.61
CA PRO A 61 -9.75 27.15 -18.98
C PRO A 61 -9.35 28.65 -18.97
N PRO A 62 -8.44 29.10 -19.86
CA PRO A 62 -8.29 28.70 -21.28
C PRO A 62 -7.09 27.76 -21.58
N GLN A 63 -6.54 27.06 -20.59
CA GLN A 63 -5.46 26.10 -20.84
C GLN A 63 -5.93 24.93 -21.72
N ASN A 64 -5.24 24.71 -22.84
CA ASN A 64 -5.47 23.56 -23.72
C ASN A 64 -4.93 22.30 -23.05
N TYR A 65 -5.78 21.59 -22.32
CA TYR A 65 -5.48 20.25 -21.82
C TYR A 65 -5.53 19.25 -22.97
N SER A 66 -4.39 18.68 -23.35
CA SER A 66 -4.32 17.75 -24.47
C SER A 66 -4.95 16.40 -24.10
N LEU A 67 -5.55 15.71 -25.10
CA LEU A 67 -6.10 14.37 -24.90
C LEU A 67 -5.02 13.37 -24.42
N PHE A 68 -3.77 13.58 -24.84
CA PHE A 68 -2.62 12.79 -24.43
C PHE A 68 -2.34 12.95 -22.92
N THR A 69 -2.31 14.19 -22.42
CA THR A 69 -2.13 14.49 -20.99
C THR A 69 -3.25 13.85 -20.15
N GLY A 70 -4.49 13.85 -20.65
CA GLY A 70 -5.64 13.16 -20.05
C GLY A 70 -5.44 11.66 -19.88
N PHE A 71 -5.02 10.96 -20.93
CA PHE A 71 -4.75 9.53 -20.84
C PHE A 71 -3.52 9.21 -19.99
N MET A 72 -2.50 10.08 -19.98
CA MET A 72 -1.32 9.92 -19.13
C MET A 72 -1.66 10.06 -17.64
N HIS A 73 -2.51 11.02 -17.27
CA HIS A 73 -2.99 11.19 -15.89
C HIS A 73 -3.89 10.02 -15.44
N LEU A 74 -4.73 9.49 -16.33
CA LEU A 74 -5.51 8.29 -16.05
C LEU A 74 -4.61 7.05 -15.86
N ALA A 75 -3.63 6.86 -16.73
CA ALA A 75 -2.69 5.75 -16.68
C ALA A 75 -1.81 5.79 -15.43
N SER A 76 -1.31 6.97 -15.03
CA SER A 76 -0.52 7.14 -13.80
C SER A 76 -1.34 6.85 -12.55
N GLY A 77 -2.61 7.27 -12.51
CA GLY A 77 -3.52 6.95 -11.41
C GLY A 77 -3.84 5.45 -11.30
N LEU A 78 -4.06 4.78 -12.43
CA LEU A 78 -4.36 3.35 -12.47
C LEU A 78 -3.14 2.48 -12.13
N SER A 79 -1.94 2.84 -12.58
CA SER A 79 -0.72 2.07 -12.31
C SER A 79 -0.43 2.01 -10.80
N VAL A 80 -0.48 3.16 -10.12
CA VAL A 80 -0.25 3.23 -8.66
C VAL A 80 -1.39 2.59 -7.90
N GLY A 81 -2.64 2.81 -8.33
CA GLY A 81 -3.82 2.28 -7.65
C GLY A 81 -3.87 0.75 -7.64
N LEU A 82 -3.68 0.12 -8.79
CA LEU A 82 -3.77 -1.34 -8.92
C LEU A 82 -2.55 -2.05 -8.31
N ALA A 83 -1.35 -1.49 -8.47
CA ALA A 83 -0.15 -2.01 -7.81
C ALA A 83 -0.27 -1.93 -6.27
N GLY A 84 -0.76 -0.80 -5.76
CA GLY A 84 -1.02 -0.63 -4.33
C GLY A 84 -2.09 -1.59 -3.79
N LEU A 85 -3.12 -1.88 -4.56
CA LEU A 85 -4.14 -2.87 -4.19
C LEU A 85 -3.55 -4.29 -4.09
N ALA A 86 -2.74 -4.69 -5.07
CA ALA A 86 -2.07 -5.99 -5.05
C ALA A 86 -1.08 -6.11 -3.87
N ALA A 87 -0.30 -5.05 -3.61
CA ALA A 87 0.62 -5.00 -2.47
C ALA A 87 -0.12 -5.10 -1.13
N GLY A 88 -1.22 -4.34 -0.95
CA GLY A 88 -2.03 -4.38 0.26
C GLY A 88 -2.69 -5.73 0.51
N TYR A 89 -3.10 -6.43 -0.56
CA TYR A 89 -3.61 -7.79 -0.46
C TYR A 89 -2.55 -8.79 0.03
N ALA A 90 -1.33 -8.74 -0.54
CA ALA A 90 -0.22 -9.59 -0.14
C ALA A 90 0.19 -9.33 1.32
N ILE A 91 0.33 -8.06 1.72
CA ILE A 91 0.67 -7.66 3.10
C ILE A 91 -0.38 -8.16 4.08
N GLY A 92 -1.67 -8.03 3.76
CA GLY A 92 -2.75 -8.49 4.63
C GLY A 92 -2.72 -9.99 4.92
N ILE A 93 -2.49 -10.81 3.90
CA ILE A 93 -2.43 -12.27 4.06
C ILE A 93 -1.19 -12.70 4.84
N VAL A 94 -0.02 -12.14 4.46
CA VAL A 94 1.24 -12.45 5.14
C VAL A 94 1.21 -11.95 6.59
N GLY A 95 0.59 -10.80 6.85
CA GLY A 95 0.39 -10.25 8.19
C GLY A 95 -0.47 -11.15 9.09
N ASP A 96 -1.64 -11.59 8.61
CA ASP A 96 -2.54 -12.46 9.38
C ASP A 96 -1.87 -13.80 9.75
N MET A 97 -1.30 -14.49 8.77
CA MET A 97 -0.64 -15.79 9.01
C MET A 97 0.69 -15.65 9.75
N GLY A 98 1.45 -14.60 9.45
CA GLY A 98 2.74 -14.31 10.07
C GLY A 98 2.61 -14.02 11.56
N VAL A 99 1.64 -13.20 11.96
CA VAL A 99 1.40 -12.86 13.38
C VAL A 99 0.91 -14.08 14.16
N ARG A 100 0.03 -14.91 13.58
CA ARG A 100 -0.41 -16.17 14.20
C ARG A 100 0.75 -17.15 14.40
N SER A 101 1.63 -17.25 13.42
CA SER A 101 2.81 -18.13 13.51
C SER A 101 3.85 -17.58 14.50
N TYR A 102 3.95 -16.25 14.63
CA TYR A 102 4.85 -15.57 15.56
C TYR A 102 4.49 -15.86 17.02
N MET A 103 3.20 -16.10 17.29
CA MET A 103 2.74 -16.58 18.60
C MET A 103 3.36 -17.93 18.98
N GLN A 104 3.54 -18.85 18.02
CA GLN A 104 4.10 -20.18 18.27
C GLN A 104 5.63 -20.14 18.40
N GLN A 105 6.30 -19.39 17.54
CA GLN A 105 7.76 -19.28 17.53
C GLN A 105 8.19 -17.84 17.31
N SER A 106 8.96 -17.26 18.22
CA SER A 106 9.40 -15.86 18.08
C SER A 106 10.49 -15.66 17.02
N ARG A 107 11.23 -16.72 16.67
CA ARG A 107 12.32 -16.66 15.68
C ARG A 107 11.85 -16.35 14.24
N ILE A 108 10.59 -16.61 13.90
CA ILE A 108 10.08 -16.36 12.54
C ILE A 108 9.77 -14.88 12.25
N PHE A 109 9.87 -14.01 13.24
CA PHE A 109 9.62 -12.57 13.10
C PHE A 109 10.41 -11.94 11.95
N VAL A 110 11.71 -12.25 11.88
CA VAL A 110 12.60 -11.70 10.85
C VAL A 110 12.18 -12.17 9.47
N GLY A 111 11.77 -13.44 9.34
CA GLY A 111 11.27 -13.99 8.07
C GLY A 111 9.96 -13.33 7.63
N MET A 112 9.03 -13.10 8.55
CA MET A 112 7.78 -12.37 8.28
C MET A 112 8.07 -10.96 7.76
N VAL A 113 8.96 -10.20 8.43
CA VAL A 113 9.31 -8.84 8.01
C VAL A 113 9.96 -8.82 6.63
N LEU A 114 10.85 -9.78 6.33
CA LEU A 114 11.48 -9.88 5.02
C LEU A 114 10.44 -10.06 3.89
N ILE A 115 9.46 -10.94 4.09
CA ILE A 115 8.39 -11.18 3.10
C ILE A 115 7.53 -9.91 2.91
N LEU A 116 7.22 -9.21 4.00
CA LEU A 116 6.45 -7.96 3.94
C LEU A 116 7.17 -6.86 3.15
N ILE A 117 8.49 -6.75 3.28
CA ILE A 117 9.29 -5.80 2.48
C ILE A 117 9.17 -6.12 0.98
N PHE A 118 9.28 -7.39 0.58
CA PHE A 118 9.10 -7.76 -0.83
C PHE A 118 7.67 -7.50 -1.34
N GLY A 119 6.66 -7.66 -0.48
CA GLY A 119 5.27 -7.33 -0.82
C GLY A 119 5.05 -5.82 -1.01
N GLU A 120 5.72 -5.00 -0.20
CA GLU A 120 5.62 -3.54 -0.21
C GLU A 120 6.28 -2.91 -1.44
N VAL A 121 7.41 -3.46 -1.89
CA VAL A 121 8.14 -3.00 -3.09
C VAL A 121 7.27 -3.01 -4.35
N LEU A 122 6.24 -3.87 -4.44
CA LEU A 122 5.26 -3.85 -5.53
C LEU A 122 4.52 -2.50 -5.63
N GLY A 123 4.19 -1.90 -4.48
CA GLY A 123 3.58 -0.58 -4.41
C GLY A 123 4.53 0.54 -4.85
N LEU A 124 5.81 0.45 -4.45
CA LEU A 124 6.85 1.38 -4.88
C LEU A 124 7.07 1.36 -6.39
N TYR A 125 7.06 0.18 -7.03
CA TYR A 125 7.16 0.08 -8.48
C TYR A 125 6.00 0.78 -9.19
N GLY A 126 4.78 0.62 -8.68
CA GLY A 126 3.62 1.35 -9.17
C GLY A 126 3.84 2.86 -9.12
N LEU A 127 4.30 3.38 -7.97
CA LEU A 127 4.59 4.80 -7.77
C LEU A 127 5.62 5.34 -8.75
N ILE A 128 6.75 4.65 -8.93
CA ILE A 128 7.82 5.07 -9.85
C ILE A 128 7.27 5.20 -11.28
N VAL A 129 6.50 4.21 -11.74
CA VAL A 129 5.88 4.26 -13.07
C VAL A 129 4.89 5.42 -13.17
N GLY A 130 4.07 5.65 -12.13
CA GLY A 130 3.15 6.79 -12.08
C GLY A 130 3.85 8.15 -12.20
N LEU A 131 4.99 8.31 -11.53
CA LEU A 131 5.80 9.53 -11.61
C LEU A 131 6.44 9.74 -12.99
N ILE A 132 6.93 8.67 -13.63
CA ILE A 132 7.49 8.75 -14.97
C ILE A 132 6.42 9.15 -16.00
N LEU A 133 5.20 8.61 -15.87
CA LEU A 133 4.09 8.94 -16.75
C LEU A 133 3.67 10.40 -16.58
N HIS A 134 3.60 10.89 -15.34
CA HIS A 134 3.31 12.29 -15.06
C HIS A 134 4.41 13.24 -15.57
N SER A 135 5.69 12.88 -15.42
CA SER A 135 6.79 13.71 -15.94
C SER A 135 6.80 13.84 -17.48
N LYS A 136 6.07 12.98 -18.20
CA LYS A 136 5.96 12.99 -19.66
C LYS A 136 4.62 13.52 -20.17
N SER A 137 3.69 13.87 -19.28
CA SER A 137 2.33 14.36 -19.63
C SER A 137 2.31 15.84 -19.94
#